data_AF-A0A7W5C0T9-F1
#
_entry.id   AF-A0A7W5C0T9-F1
#
_cell.length_a   1.000
_cell.length_b   1.000
_cell.length_c   1.000
_cell.angle_alpha   90.00
_cell.angle_beta   90.00
_cell.angle_gamma   90.00
#
_symmetry.space_group_name_H-M   'P 1'
#
loop_
_entity.id
_entity.type
_entity.pdbx_description
1 polymer ?
#
loop_
_entity_poly.entity_id
_entity_poly.type
_entity_poly.pdbx_seq_one_letter_code
_entity_poly.pdbx_strand_id
1 'polypeptide(L)'
;MVAVITKWTARRRSTLQRMIDQGLSYREIGQRMGETATAVRGAAQRYGMMRPERLMRGQAWNRADFDRLEQLLDEGLGFEEIARRMGRTYNGIRCAVARLGLTDRERQRYRLREDWPELEPIIEACIQVERMGVPQIVDRLTALGYVITRAAIHYHLRQFPELHREVVSNAERRRQHWRLIHGQRRTVRARQQQRQEVAL
;
A
#
# COMPACT_ATOMS: atom_id res chain seq x y z
N MET A 1 32.70 -15.65 23.87
CA MET A 1 33.36 -14.42 23.39
C MET A 1 32.52 -13.23 23.83
N VAL A 2 33.06 -12.38 24.71
CA VAL A 2 32.37 -11.22 25.26
C VAL A 2 32.21 -10.17 24.16
N ALA A 3 30.97 -9.73 23.89
CA ALA A 3 30.69 -8.67 22.95
C ALA A 3 31.22 -7.35 23.52
N VAL A 4 32.43 -6.96 23.12
CA VAL A 4 32.95 -5.62 23.37
C VAL A 4 31.99 -4.66 22.67
N ILE A 5 31.33 -3.79 23.43
CA ILE A 5 30.54 -2.69 22.85
C ILE A 5 31.55 -1.74 22.21
N THR A 6 31.90 -1.98 20.95
CA THR A 6 32.89 -1.17 20.28
C THR A 6 32.31 0.21 20.01
N LYS A 7 32.78 1.21 20.76
CA LYS A 7 32.41 2.61 20.54
C LYS A 7 32.92 3.05 19.17
N TRP A 8 32.03 3.56 18.33
CA TRP A 8 32.37 4.13 17.02
C TRP A 8 33.11 5.45 17.18
N THR A 9 34.42 5.38 17.40
CA THR A 9 35.30 6.55 17.50
C THR A 9 35.46 7.25 16.14
N ALA A 10 35.92 8.50 16.14
CA ALA A 10 36.21 9.25 14.91
C ALA A 10 37.15 8.47 13.97
N ARG A 11 38.21 7.86 14.51
CA ARG A 11 39.14 7.01 13.75
C ARG A 11 38.46 5.81 13.10
N ARG A 12 37.58 5.09 13.81
CA ARG A 12 36.83 3.96 13.25
C ARG A 12 35.87 4.42 12.15
N ARG A 13 35.23 5.59 12.31
CA ARG A 13 34.36 6.19 11.30
C ARG A 13 35.12 6.57 10.02
N SER A 14 36.30 7.19 10.13
CA SER A 14 37.13 7.51 8.96
C SER A 14 37.60 6.25 8.22
N THR A 15 37.94 5.18 8.95
CA THR A 15 38.29 3.88 8.34
C THR A 15 37.09 3.26 7.64
N LEU A 16 35.90 3.30 8.26
CA LEU A 16 34.65 2.83 7.67
C LEU A 16 34.34 3.58 6.38
N GLN A 17 34.39 4.92 6.39
CA GLN A 17 34.14 5.75 5.21
C GLN A 17 35.10 5.38 4.07
N ARG A 18 36.40 5.30 4.34
CA ARG A 18 37.40 4.94 3.33
C ARG A 18 37.15 3.57 2.71
N MET A 19 36.80 2.56 3.52
CA MET A 19 36.50 1.22 3.01
C MET A 19 35.19 1.19 2.21
N ILE A 20 34.22 2.03 2.58
CA ILE A 20 33.01 2.24 1.79
C ILE A 20 33.35 2.93 0.46
N ASP A 21 34.22 3.92 0.44
CA ASP A 21 34.62 4.60 -0.81
C ASP A 21 35.41 3.66 -1.74
N GLN A 22 36.19 2.73 -1.17
CA GLN A 22 36.95 1.70 -1.88
C GLN A 22 36.10 0.56 -2.49
N GLY A 23 34.77 0.60 -2.38
CA GLY A 23 33.92 -0.40 -3.04
C GLY A 23 33.57 -1.63 -2.19
N LEU A 24 34.18 -1.84 -1.02
CA LEU A 24 33.98 -3.04 -0.20
C LEU A 24 32.53 -3.23 0.31
N SER A 25 32.14 -4.49 0.50
CA SER A 25 30.87 -4.88 1.14
C SER A 25 30.94 -4.78 2.67
N TYR A 26 29.79 -4.64 3.34
CA TYR A 26 29.75 -4.59 4.81
C TYR A 26 30.25 -5.87 5.49
N ARG A 27 30.19 -7.01 4.79
CA ARG A 27 30.75 -8.28 5.27
C ARG A 27 32.28 -8.23 5.29
N GLU A 28 32.90 -7.78 4.20
CA GLU A 28 34.35 -7.64 4.10
C GLU A 28 34.87 -6.57 5.07
N ILE A 29 34.15 -5.44 5.18
CA ILE A 29 34.46 -4.39 6.16
C ILE A 29 34.37 -4.93 7.58
N GLY A 30 33.33 -5.71 7.89
CA GLY A 30 33.18 -6.36 9.20
C GLY A 30 34.37 -7.27 9.52
N GLN A 31 34.75 -8.14 8.59
CA GLN A 31 35.92 -9.01 8.74
C GLN A 31 37.21 -8.22 8.99
N ARG A 32 37.44 -7.13 8.25
CA ARG A 32 38.64 -6.29 8.39
C ARG A 32 38.65 -5.44 9.67
N MET A 33 37.49 -5.07 10.20
CA MET A 33 37.36 -4.22 11.39
C MET A 33 37.12 -5.00 12.69
N GLY A 34 37.01 -6.33 12.62
CA GLY A 34 36.63 -7.19 13.74
C GLY A 34 35.18 -6.98 14.19
N GLU A 35 34.28 -6.68 13.26
CA GLU A 35 32.89 -6.33 13.51
C GLU A 35 31.92 -7.22 12.72
N THR A 36 30.66 -7.27 13.16
CA THR A 36 29.61 -7.92 12.37
C THR A 36 29.17 -7.02 11.20
N ALA A 37 28.77 -7.62 10.09
CA ALA A 37 28.23 -6.89 8.95
C ALA A 37 27.02 -6.00 9.33
N THR A 38 26.22 -6.46 10.30
CA THR A 38 25.07 -5.73 10.84
C THR A 38 25.51 -4.49 11.63
N ALA A 39 26.54 -4.60 12.47
CA ALA A 39 27.09 -3.46 13.21
C ALA A 39 27.68 -2.40 12.27
N VAL A 40 28.42 -2.83 11.25
CA VAL A 40 28.96 -1.96 10.19
C VAL A 40 27.85 -1.24 9.44
N ARG A 41 26.79 -1.95 9.05
CA ARG A 41 25.61 -1.35 8.38
C ARG A 41 24.93 -0.31 9.28
N GLY A 42 24.71 -0.65 10.55
CA GLY A 42 24.08 0.26 11.51
C GLY A 42 24.89 1.53 11.73
N ALA A 43 26.23 1.41 11.76
CA ALA A 43 27.12 2.56 11.85
C ALA A 43 27.10 3.42 10.58
N ALA A 44 27.18 2.80 9.40
CA ALA A 44 27.12 3.52 8.13
C ALA A 44 25.80 4.31 8.00
N GLN A 45 24.68 3.73 8.41
CA GLN A 45 23.39 4.41 8.45
C GLN A 45 23.37 5.57 9.46
N ARG A 46 23.83 5.33 10.70
CA ARG A 46 23.83 6.33 11.78
C ARG A 46 24.68 7.56 11.44
N TYR A 47 25.77 7.38 10.70
CA TYR A 47 26.71 8.45 10.37
C TYR A 47 26.60 8.94 8.91
N GLY A 48 25.52 8.60 8.20
CA GLY A 48 25.28 9.10 6.84
C GLY A 48 26.27 8.62 5.77
N MET A 49 26.97 7.51 6.03
CA MET A 49 28.00 6.93 5.15
C MET A 49 27.43 5.88 4.20
N MET A 50 26.10 5.84 4.05
CA MET A 50 25.46 4.93 3.12
C MET A 50 25.73 5.38 1.68
N ARG A 51 26.22 4.47 0.83
CA ARG A 51 26.40 4.77 -0.59
C ARG A 51 25.07 5.22 -1.22
N PRO A 52 25.08 6.26 -2.08
CA PRO A 52 23.90 6.70 -2.81
C PRO A 52 23.29 5.58 -3.66
N GLU A 53 24.09 4.73 -4.30
CA GLU A 53 23.57 3.60 -5.08
C GLU A 53 22.82 2.55 -4.21
N ARG A 54 23.08 2.54 -2.89
CA ARG A 54 22.36 1.70 -1.92
C ARG A 54 21.20 2.42 -1.23
N LEU A 55 21.09 3.75 -1.34
CA LEU A 55 19.88 4.50 -0.96
C LEU A 55 18.69 4.15 -1.87
N MET A 56 18.96 3.70 -3.11
CA MET A 56 17.94 3.19 -4.05
C MET A 56 17.22 1.92 -3.56
N ARG A 57 17.71 1.24 -2.51
CA ARG A 57 17.06 0.05 -1.93
C ARG A 57 15.93 0.38 -0.93
N GLY A 58 15.52 1.64 -0.83
CA GLY A 58 14.54 2.10 0.16
C GLY A 58 13.44 3.00 -0.39
N GLN A 59 13.29 3.18 -1.71
CA GLN A 59 12.17 3.95 -2.23
C GLN A 59 10.87 3.26 -1.80
N ALA A 60 10.15 3.89 -0.88
CA ALA A 60 8.91 3.37 -0.34
C ALA A 60 7.96 3.07 -1.50
N TRP A 61 7.32 1.91 -1.46
CA TRP A 61 6.28 1.59 -2.42
C TRP A 61 5.12 2.55 -2.21
N ASN A 62 4.85 3.40 -3.20
CA ASN A 62 3.67 4.23 -3.21
C ASN A 62 2.54 3.52 -3.98
N ARG A 63 1.34 4.12 -3.99
CA ARG A 63 0.19 3.51 -4.68
C ARG A 63 0.40 3.38 -6.19
N ALA A 64 1.01 4.37 -6.84
CA ALA A 64 1.30 4.33 -8.26
C ALA A 64 2.31 3.22 -8.62
N ASP A 65 3.28 2.94 -7.76
CA ASP A 65 4.21 1.81 -7.92
C ASP A 65 3.45 0.48 -7.92
N PHE A 66 2.47 0.32 -7.01
CA PHE A 66 1.64 -0.87 -6.96
C PHE A 66 0.72 -0.99 -8.17
N ASP A 67 0.09 0.10 -8.60
CA ASP A 67 -0.77 0.09 -9.78
C ASP A 67 0.04 -0.26 -11.05
N ARG A 68 1.25 0.27 -11.18
CA ARG A 68 2.17 -0.08 -12.29
C ARG A 68 2.64 -1.53 -12.23
N LEU A 69 2.92 -2.05 -11.03
CA LEU A 69 3.26 -3.46 -10.83
C LEU A 69 2.10 -4.38 -11.24
N GLU A 70 0.86 -4.05 -10.86
CA GLU A 70 -0.32 -4.82 -11.27
C GLU A 70 -0.48 -4.83 -12.79
N GLN A 71 -0.38 -3.68 -13.45
CA GLN A 71 -0.46 -3.60 -14.91
C GLN A 71 0.58 -4.48 -15.61
N LEU A 72 1.84 -4.43 -15.16
CA LEU A 72 2.92 -5.22 -15.75
C LEU A 72 2.73 -6.74 -15.53
N LEU A 73 2.06 -7.14 -14.44
CA LEU A 73 1.69 -8.53 -14.20
C LEU A 73 0.53 -8.96 -15.12
N ASP A 74 -0.46 -8.08 -15.32
CA ASP A 74 -1.59 -8.33 -16.22
C ASP A 74 -1.12 -8.42 -17.70
N GLU A 75 -0.04 -7.72 -18.05
CA GLU A 75 0.68 -7.88 -19.34
C GLU A 75 1.39 -9.25 -19.48
N GLY A 76 1.37 -10.10 -18.45
CA GLY A 76 1.97 -11.44 -18.47
C GLY A 76 3.50 -11.46 -18.32
N LEU A 77 4.11 -10.36 -17.87
CA LEU A 77 5.57 -10.25 -17.78
C LEU A 77 6.13 -11.04 -16.58
N GLY A 78 7.28 -11.68 -16.78
CA GLY A 78 8.02 -12.35 -15.71
C GLY A 78 8.64 -11.35 -14.73
N PHE A 79 8.81 -11.75 -13.47
CA PHE A 79 9.30 -10.85 -12.39
C PHE A 79 10.66 -10.21 -12.66
N GLU A 80 11.54 -10.85 -13.42
CA GLU A 80 12.84 -10.27 -13.81
C GLU A 80 12.69 -9.11 -14.80
N GLU A 81 11.79 -9.25 -15.77
CA GLU A 81 11.47 -8.21 -16.73
C GLU A 81 10.79 -7.03 -16.04
N ILE A 82 9.84 -7.32 -15.14
CA ILE A 82 9.19 -6.29 -14.30
C ILE A 82 10.22 -5.54 -13.45
N ALA A 83 11.15 -6.27 -12.83
CA ALA A 83 12.21 -5.67 -12.02
C ALA A 83 13.07 -4.69 -12.85
N ARG A 84 13.46 -5.07 -14.08
CA ARG A 84 14.16 -4.19 -15.01
C ARG A 84 13.33 -2.96 -15.37
N ARG A 85 12.06 -3.13 -15.76
CA ARG A 85 11.18 -2.02 -16.17
C ARG A 85 10.88 -1.04 -15.04
N MET A 86 10.77 -1.51 -13.80
CA MET A 86 10.50 -0.65 -12.64
C MET A 86 11.77 -0.10 -11.97
N GLY A 87 12.96 -0.49 -12.44
CA GLY A 87 14.23 -0.14 -11.78
C GLY A 87 14.33 -0.70 -10.35
N ARG A 88 13.67 -1.83 -10.07
CA ARG A 88 13.63 -2.48 -8.75
C ARG A 88 14.39 -3.80 -8.78
N THR A 89 14.64 -4.38 -7.61
CA THR A 89 15.23 -5.73 -7.52
C THR A 89 14.16 -6.81 -7.68
N TYR A 90 14.53 -7.97 -8.23
CA TYR A 90 13.66 -9.15 -8.31
C TYR A 90 12.99 -9.47 -6.97
N ASN A 91 13.77 -9.51 -5.89
CA ASN A 91 13.24 -9.76 -4.54
C ASN A 91 12.30 -8.65 -4.05
N GLY A 92 12.55 -7.40 -4.45
CA GLY A 92 11.64 -6.27 -4.18
C GLY A 92 10.28 -6.45 -4.85
N ILE A 93 10.28 -6.88 -6.12
CA ILE A 93 9.06 -7.23 -6.86
C ILE A 93 8.36 -8.39 -6.19
N ARG A 94 9.04 -9.52 -5.94
CA ARG A 94 8.45 -10.71 -5.29
C ARG A 94 7.79 -10.38 -3.95
N CYS A 95 8.44 -9.58 -3.10
CA CYS A 95 7.88 -9.13 -1.83
C CYS A 95 6.68 -8.19 -2.02
N ALA A 96 6.70 -7.30 -3.02
CA ALA A 96 5.58 -6.41 -3.32
C ALA A 96 4.37 -7.16 -3.87
N VAL A 97 4.59 -8.12 -4.78
CA VAL A 97 3.57 -9.05 -5.28
C VAL A 97 2.94 -9.86 -4.13
N ALA A 98 3.76 -10.34 -3.18
CA ALA A 98 3.27 -11.00 -1.98
C ALA A 98 2.45 -10.07 -1.07
N ARG A 99 2.85 -8.81 -0.90
CA ARG A 99 2.07 -7.80 -0.16
C ARG A 99 0.72 -7.48 -0.83
N LEU A 100 0.67 -7.51 -2.16
CA LEU A 100 -0.56 -7.38 -2.93
C LEU A 100 -1.43 -8.66 -2.88
N GLY A 101 -0.93 -9.75 -2.30
CA GLY A 101 -1.65 -11.02 -2.22
C GLY A 101 -1.69 -11.79 -3.54
N LEU A 102 -0.83 -11.44 -4.51
CA LEU A 102 -0.87 -12.00 -5.87
C LEU A 102 -0.03 -13.26 -6.05
N THR A 103 0.54 -13.79 -4.98
CA THR A 103 1.27 -15.07 -5.00
C THR A 103 0.45 -16.22 -4.44
N ASP A 104 -0.66 -15.91 -3.77
CA ASP A 104 -1.49 -16.89 -3.08
C ASP A 104 -2.77 -17.10 -3.89
N ARG A 105 -2.96 -18.32 -4.42
CA ARG A 105 -4.15 -18.70 -5.21
C ARG A 105 -5.44 -18.49 -4.43
N GLU A 106 -5.46 -18.70 -3.11
CA GLU A 106 -6.65 -18.42 -2.30
C GLU A 106 -6.93 -16.92 -2.21
N ARG A 107 -5.88 -16.08 -2.17
CA ARG A 107 -6.01 -14.61 -2.21
C ARG A 107 -6.24 -14.06 -3.61
N GLN A 108 -6.04 -14.86 -4.66
CA GLN A 108 -6.42 -14.53 -6.04
C GLN A 108 -7.83 -14.99 -6.38
N ARG A 109 -8.51 -15.78 -5.53
CA ARG A 109 -9.84 -16.33 -5.81
C ARG A 109 -10.84 -15.28 -6.27
N TYR A 110 -10.77 -14.06 -5.75
CA TYR A 110 -11.68 -13.00 -6.17
C TYR A 110 -11.33 -12.35 -7.52
N ARG A 111 -10.08 -12.48 -8.01
CA ARG A 111 -9.67 -12.02 -9.34
C ARG A 111 -10.04 -13.03 -10.43
N LEU A 112 -9.93 -14.32 -10.10
CA LEU A 112 -10.25 -15.44 -10.99
C LEU A 112 -11.67 -15.98 -10.76
N ARG A 113 -12.61 -15.12 -10.36
CA ARG A 113 -14.00 -15.53 -10.19
C ARG A 113 -14.61 -15.87 -11.53
N GLU A 114 -15.23 -17.04 -11.61
CA GLU A 114 -15.94 -17.50 -12.80
C GLU A 114 -17.33 -16.87 -12.91
N ASP A 115 -17.90 -16.39 -11.81
CA ASP A 115 -19.25 -15.82 -11.73
C ASP A 115 -19.32 -14.30 -11.98
N TRP A 116 -18.23 -13.67 -12.46
CA TRP A 116 -18.25 -12.25 -12.85
C TRP A 116 -19.33 -11.91 -13.88
N PRO A 117 -19.55 -12.70 -14.95
CA PRO A 117 -20.61 -12.42 -15.93
C PRO A 117 -22.02 -12.37 -15.32
N GLU A 118 -22.26 -13.08 -14.21
CA GLU A 118 -23.54 -13.03 -13.49
C GLU A 118 -23.63 -11.80 -12.58
N LEU A 119 -22.50 -11.39 -11.98
CA LEU A 119 -22.43 -10.27 -11.05
C LEU A 119 -22.41 -8.91 -11.77
N GLU A 120 -21.82 -8.85 -12.96
CA GLU A 120 -21.65 -7.64 -13.77
C GLU A 120 -22.96 -6.85 -13.96
N PRO A 121 -24.06 -7.45 -14.46
CA PRO A 121 -25.33 -6.74 -14.64
C PRO A 121 -25.91 -6.22 -13.33
N ILE A 122 -25.72 -6.97 -12.23
CA ILE A 122 -26.22 -6.58 -10.90
C ILE A 122 -25.43 -5.39 -10.38
N ILE A 123 -24.10 -5.42 -10.51
CA ILE A 123 -23.20 -4.33 -10.10
C ILE A 123 -23.51 -3.07 -10.92
N GLU A 124 -23.68 -3.21 -12.23
CA GLU A 124 -24.04 -2.10 -13.11
C GLU A 124 -25.38 -1.47 -12.69
N ALA A 125 -26.42 -2.27 -12.47
CA ALA A 125 -27.71 -1.78 -12.00
C ALA A 125 -27.59 -1.07 -10.63
N CYS A 126 -26.80 -1.60 -9.70
CA CYS A 126 -26.56 -0.96 -8.41
C CYS A 126 -25.92 0.43 -8.56
N ILE A 127 -25.01 0.59 -9.52
CA ILE A 127 -24.27 1.86 -9.75
C ILE A 127 -25.14 2.87 -10.49
N GLN A 128 -25.73 2.46 -11.62
CA GLN A 128 -26.42 3.37 -12.54
C GLN A 128 -27.85 3.69 -12.06
N VAL A 129 -28.60 2.68 -11.62
CA VAL A 129 -30.01 2.81 -11.22
C VAL A 129 -30.11 3.19 -9.75
N GLU A 130 -29.50 2.40 -8.88
CA GLU A 130 -29.67 2.56 -7.42
C GLU A 130 -28.69 3.59 -6.82
N ARG A 131 -27.77 4.12 -7.64
CA ARG A 131 -26.78 5.14 -7.25
C ARG A 131 -25.97 4.73 -6.00
N MET A 132 -25.67 3.44 -5.89
CA MET A 132 -24.93 2.88 -4.75
C MET A 132 -23.44 3.18 -4.83
N GLY A 133 -22.81 3.23 -3.66
CA GLY A 133 -21.35 3.15 -3.52
C GLY A 133 -20.88 1.71 -3.24
N VAL A 134 -19.58 1.45 -3.43
CA VAL A 134 -18.98 0.10 -3.25
C VAL A 134 -19.38 -0.62 -1.95
N PRO A 135 -19.42 0.03 -0.77
CA PRO A 135 -19.87 -0.66 0.44
C PRO A 135 -21.29 -1.23 0.34
N GLN A 136 -22.23 -0.47 -0.24
CA GLN A 136 -23.64 -0.90 -0.38
C GLN A 136 -23.79 -2.01 -1.42
N ILE A 137 -23.00 -1.95 -2.49
CA ILE A 137 -22.95 -3.00 -3.51
C ILE A 137 -22.52 -4.32 -2.87
N VAL A 138 -21.49 -4.29 -2.02
CA VAL A 138 -21.05 -5.49 -1.28
C VAL A 138 -22.13 -6.00 -0.35
N ASP A 139 -22.77 -5.11 0.43
CA ASP A 139 -23.83 -5.52 1.36
C ASP A 139 -25.01 -6.16 0.60
N ARG A 140 -25.38 -5.60 -0.56
CA ARG A 140 -26.46 -6.14 -1.40
C ARG A 140 -26.11 -7.50 -2.01
N LEU A 141 -24.92 -7.63 -2.59
CA LEU A 141 -24.47 -8.90 -3.17
C LEU A 141 -24.35 -9.98 -2.09
N THR A 142 -23.92 -9.61 -0.88
CA THR A 142 -23.91 -10.52 0.27
C THR A 142 -25.33 -10.95 0.66
N ALA A 143 -26.30 -10.03 0.65
CA ALA A 143 -27.70 -10.35 0.89
C ALA A 143 -28.32 -11.27 -0.18
N LEU A 144 -27.79 -11.24 -1.41
CA LEU A 144 -28.15 -12.15 -2.50
C LEU A 144 -27.42 -13.51 -2.42
N GLY A 145 -26.58 -13.73 -1.41
CA GLY A 145 -25.87 -14.99 -1.19
C GLY A 145 -24.46 -15.04 -1.78
N TYR A 146 -23.99 -13.98 -2.42
CA TYR A 146 -22.64 -13.93 -2.99
C TYR A 146 -21.60 -13.56 -1.93
N VAL A 147 -20.56 -14.38 -1.79
CA VAL A 147 -19.43 -14.07 -0.89
C VAL A 147 -18.47 -13.12 -1.62
N ILE A 148 -18.70 -11.80 -1.51
CA ILE A 148 -17.88 -10.80 -2.21
C ILE A 148 -17.22 -9.82 -1.25
N THR A 149 -16.02 -9.36 -1.61
CA THR A 149 -15.26 -8.38 -0.84
C THR A 149 -15.23 -7.03 -1.55
N ARG A 150 -15.02 -5.94 -0.80
CA ARG A 150 -14.85 -4.60 -1.38
C ARG A 150 -13.68 -4.53 -2.35
N ALA A 151 -12.59 -5.25 -2.05
CA ALA A 151 -11.41 -5.29 -2.91
C ALA A 151 -11.73 -5.93 -4.27
N ALA A 152 -12.57 -6.98 -4.29
CA ALA A 152 -13.01 -7.63 -5.52
C ALA A 152 -13.80 -6.66 -6.42
N ILE A 153 -14.77 -5.94 -5.84
CA ILE A 153 -15.54 -4.93 -6.58
C ILE A 153 -14.64 -3.82 -7.11
N HIS A 154 -13.72 -3.30 -6.29
CA HIS A 154 -12.79 -2.27 -6.74
C HIS A 154 -11.87 -2.75 -7.87
N TYR A 155 -11.38 -3.99 -7.78
CA TYR A 155 -10.56 -4.58 -8.84
C TYR A 155 -11.36 -4.69 -10.14
N HIS A 156 -12.57 -5.25 -10.05
CA HIS A 156 -13.43 -5.43 -11.21
C HIS A 156 -13.82 -4.10 -11.87
N LEU A 157 -14.25 -3.11 -11.09
CA LEU A 157 -14.63 -1.79 -11.61
C LEU A 157 -13.46 -1.05 -12.29
N ARG A 158 -12.20 -1.34 -11.97
CA ARG A 158 -11.06 -0.75 -12.70
C ARG A 158 -11.02 -1.16 -14.17
N GLN A 159 -11.61 -2.30 -14.52
CA GLN A 159 -11.74 -2.75 -15.91
C GLN A 159 -12.82 -1.96 -16.68
N PHE A 160 -13.68 -1.21 -15.96
CA PHE A 160 -14.77 -0.41 -16.50
C PHE A 160 -14.68 1.06 -16.03
N PRO A 161 -13.85 1.89 -16.68
CA PRO A 161 -13.57 3.26 -16.24
C PRO A 161 -14.81 4.15 -16.04
N GLU A 162 -15.85 3.96 -16.86
CA GLU A 162 -17.12 4.70 -16.73
C GLU A 162 -17.83 4.37 -15.42
N LEU A 163 -18.07 3.08 -15.15
CA LEU A 163 -18.71 2.60 -13.93
C LEU A 163 -17.89 2.99 -12.68
N HIS A 164 -16.56 2.96 -12.79
CA HIS A 164 -15.68 3.39 -11.70
C HIS A 164 -15.87 4.89 -11.39
N ARG A 165 -15.94 5.76 -12.40
CA ARG A 165 -16.20 7.19 -12.19
C ARG A 165 -17.56 7.42 -11.54
N GLU A 166 -18.58 6.70 -11.99
CA GLU A 166 -19.93 6.80 -11.44
C GLU A 166 -20.01 6.37 -9.96
N VAL A 167 -19.39 5.23 -9.60
CA VAL A 167 -19.44 4.75 -8.21
C VAL A 167 -18.73 5.71 -7.25
N VAL A 168 -17.65 6.36 -7.71
CA VAL A 168 -16.94 7.39 -6.93
C VAL A 168 -17.84 8.61 -6.73
N SER A 169 -18.50 9.09 -7.80
CA SER A 169 -19.45 10.20 -7.72
C SER A 169 -20.62 9.89 -6.77
N ASN A 170 -21.19 8.68 -6.82
CA ASN A 170 -22.22 8.21 -5.91
C ASN A 170 -21.76 8.25 -4.44
N ALA A 171 -20.56 7.76 -4.17
CA ALA A 171 -19.98 7.78 -2.83
C ALA A 171 -19.76 9.21 -2.31
N GLU A 172 -19.35 10.14 -3.18
CA GLU A 172 -19.19 11.56 -2.83
C GLU A 172 -20.50 12.23 -2.47
N ARG A 173 -21.54 12.05 -3.30
CA ARG A 173 -22.89 12.57 -3.04
C ARG A 173 -23.40 12.12 -1.67
N ARG A 174 -23.21 10.85 -1.33
CA ARG A 174 -23.57 10.31 -0.01
C ARG A 174 -22.77 10.94 1.13
N ARG A 175 -21.45 11.12 0.97
CA ARG A 175 -20.62 11.78 1.98
C ARG A 175 -21.07 13.22 2.22
N GLN A 176 -21.38 13.95 1.16
CA GLN A 176 -21.90 15.32 1.26
C GLN A 176 -23.25 15.34 1.98
N HIS A 177 -24.18 14.45 1.62
CA HIS A 177 -25.47 14.34 2.29
C HIS A 177 -25.34 14.00 3.79
N TRP A 178 -24.47 13.05 4.14
CA TRP A 178 -24.19 12.72 5.55
C TRP A 178 -23.63 13.91 6.33
N ARG A 179 -22.70 14.67 5.74
CA ARG A 179 -22.15 15.89 6.36
C ARG A 179 -23.24 16.93 6.63
N LEU A 180 -24.17 17.12 5.69
CA LEU A 180 -25.30 18.04 5.89
C LEU A 180 -26.19 17.60 7.05
N ILE A 181 -26.62 16.33 7.08
CA ILE A 181 -27.46 15.79 8.17
C ILE A 181 -26.74 15.89 9.52
N HIS A 182 -25.46 15.53 9.58
CA HIS A 182 -24.70 15.52 10.84
C HIS A 182 -24.33 16.93 11.30
N GLY A 183 -24.07 17.84 10.37
CA GLY A 183 -23.95 19.27 10.64
C GLY A 183 -25.22 19.81 11.28
N GLN A 184 -26.38 19.58 10.65
CA GLN A 184 -27.68 20.02 11.17
C GLN A 184 -27.99 19.46 12.58
N ARG A 185 -27.71 18.17 12.82
CA ARG A 185 -27.90 17.55 14.15
C ARG A 185 -27.01 18.16 15.23
N ARG A 186 -25.78 18.58 14.89
CA ARG A 186 -24.88 19.29 15.81
C ARG A 186 -25.43 20.68 16.15
N THR A 187 -25.92 21.42 15.14
CA THR A 187 -26.49 22.76 15.34
C THR A 187 -27.75 22.73 16.20
N VAL A 188 -28.63 21.74 16.02
CA VAL A 188 -29.85 21.59 16.82
C VAL A 188 -29.51 21.27 18.29
N ARG A 189 -28.55 20.37 18.55
CA ARG A 189 -28.11 20.04 19.91
C ARG A 189 -27.47 21.24 20.62
N ALA A 190 -26.62 22.01 19.93
CA ALA A 190 -26.01 23.21 20.49
C ALA A 190 -27.07 24.27 20.86
N ARG A 191 -28.09 24.48 20.01
CA ARG A 191 -29.21 25.38 20.30
C ARG A 191 -30.09 24.92 21.47
N GLN A 192 -30.26 23.60 21.66
CA GLN A 192 -30.99 23.05 22.80
C GLN A 192 -30.23 23.23 24.11
N GLN A 193 -28.90 23.00 24.11
CA GLN A 193 -28.05 23.22 25.28
C GLN A 193 -28.02 24.70 25.70
N GLN A 194 -27.86 25.60 24.73
CA GLN A 194 -27.85 27.05 25.02
C GLN A 194 -29.20 27.57 25.54
N ARG A 195 -30.32 26.96 25.15
CA ARG A 195 -31.65 27.28 25.72
C ARG A 195 -31.83 26.74 27.14
N GLN A 196 -31.19 25.62 27.48
CA GLN A 196 -31.24 25.07 28.84
C GLN A 196 -30.37 25.86 29.81
N GLU A 197 -29.22 26.38 29.35
CA GLU A 197 -28.32 27.23 30.16
C GLU A 197 -28.89 28.62 30.45
N VAL A 198 -29.71 29.19 29.56
CA VAL A 198 -30.35 30.51 29.77
C VAL A 198 -31.62 30.42 30.65
N ALA A 199 -32.14 29.21 30.88
CA ALA A 199 -33.33 28.97 31.69
C ALA A 199 -33.03 28.61 33.16
N LEU A 200 -31.76 28.58 33.56
CA LEU A 200 -31.25 28.40 34.92
C LEU A 200 -30.67 29.72 35.44
#